data_AF-A0A349LKS9-F1
#
_entry.id   AF-A0A349LKS9-F1
#
_cell.length_a   1.000
_cell.length_b   1.000
_cell.length_c   1.000
_cell.angle_alpha   90.00
_cell.angle_beta   90.00
_cell.angle_gamma   90.00
#
_symmetry.space_group_name_H-M   'P 1'
#
loop_
_entity.id
_entity.type
_entity.pdbx_description
1 polymer ?
#
loop_
_entity_poly.entity_id
_entity_poly.type
_entity_poly.pdbx_seq_one_letter_code
_entity_poly.pdbx_strand_id
1 'polypeptide(L)'
;MHREEFHDLAKQGFNRIPLIKEVLADLETPLSLYVKLSQAFGTKNTYLLESVLGGERFGRFSFIGLPAKTILRTVGTPSAPVNEVVTDGQVIESDTENPLDFVDTYFKRFKVALQADSPRFCGGLAGYFGYDTVRYIESRLAKHQLPDKLGVPDIQLMLTEELAVIDNIAGKIYFIVYANPSIANSFENAQD
;
A
#
# COMPACT_ATOMS: atom_id res chain seq x y z
N MET A 1 17.21 12.50 4.60
CA MET A 1 18.18 11.42 4.36
C MET A 1 19.20 11.90 3.34
N HIS A 2 20.50 11.68 3.60
CA HIS A 2 21.57 11.93 2.63
C HIS A 2 21.88 10.69 1.80
N ARG A 3 22.51 10.86 0.63
CA ARG A 3 22.83 9.75 -0.28
C ARG A 3 23.71 8.67 0.36
N GLU A 4 24.66 9.08 1.20
CA GLU A 4 25.55 8.14 1.92
C GLU A 4 24.76 7.22 2.86
N GLU A 5 23.84 7.81 3.65
CA GLU A 5 22.95 7.07 4.55
C GLU A 5 22.07 6.06 3.78
N PHE A 6 21.53 6.47 2.63
CA PHE A 6 20.78 5.57 1.74
C PHE A 6 21.63 4.37 1.28
N HIS A 7 22.86 4.61 0.84
CA HIS A 7 23.76 3.53 0.43
C HIS A 7 24.16 2.61 1.58
N ASP A 8 24.33 3.13 2.78
CA ASP A 8 24.68 2.32 3.94
C ASP A 8 23.51 1.45 4.40
N LEU A 9 22.26 1.93 4.29
CA LEU A 9 21.06 1.11 4.47
C LEU A 9 20.95 0.04 3.38
N ALA A 10 21.25 0.37 2.13
CA ALA A 10 21.26 -0.60 1.04
C ALA A 10 22.29 -1.73 1.28
N LYS A 11 23.50 -1.41 1.76
CA LYS A 11 24.54 -2.39 2.13
C LYS A 11 24.11 -3.31 3.28
N GLN A 12 23.24 -2.85 4.18
CA GLN A 12 22.64 -3.67 5.24
C GLN A 12 21.55 -4.61 4.72
N GLY A 13 21.25 -4.55 3.41
CA GLY A 13 20.30 -5.40 2.72
C GLY A 13 18.85 -4.91 2.79
N PHE A 14 18.61 -3.66 3.22
CA PHE A 14 17.28 -3.07 3.09
C PHE A 14 16.95 -2.86 1.60
N ASN A 15 15.76 -3.28 1.19
CA ASN A 15 15.29 -3.16 -0.19
C ASN A 15 14.09 -2.20 -0.34
N ARG A 16 13.68 -1.59 0.77
CA ARG A 16 12.71 -0.50 0.82
C ARG A 16 13.18 0.53 1.81
N ILE A 17 13.67 1.66 1.31
CA ILE A 17 14.23 2.73 2.12
C ILE A 17 13.34 3.97 1.95
N PRO A 18 12.71 4.47 3.02
CA PRO A 18 11.83 5.63 2.92
C PRO A 18 12.65 6.92 2.83
N LEU A 19 12.31 7.75 1.85
CA LEU A 19 12.66 9.15 1.83
C LEU A 19 11.44 9.93 2.33
N ILE A 20 11.62 10.67 3.43
CA ILE A 20 10.55 11.38 4.11
C ILE A 20 10.79 12.89 4.00
N LYS A 21 9.76 13.62 3.58
CA LYS A 21 9.72 15.08 3.58
C LYS A 21 8.57 15.54 4.46
N GLU A 22 8.89 16.38 5.44
CA GLU A 22 7.92 16.98 6.35
C GLU A 22 7.57 18.41 5.92
N VAL A 23 6.29 18.74 5.93
CA VAL A 23 5.79 20.11 5.76
C VAL A 23 4.67 20.43 6.75
N LEU A 24 4.38 21.71 6.96
CA LEU A 24 3.25 22.17 7.78
C LEU A 24 1.93 21.93 7.05
N ALA A 25 0.89 21.53 7.81
CA ALA A 25 -0.44 21.19 7.32
C ALA A 25 -1.44 22.35 7.38
N ASP A 26 -0.99 23.57 7.67
CA ASP A 26 -1.81 24.71 8.12
C ASP A 26 -3.01 25.05 7.21
N LEU A 27 -2.93 24.74 5.92
CA LEU A 27 -3.95 25.06 4.92
C LEU A 27 -4.59 23.83 4.25
N GLU A 28 -4.24 22.62 4.67
CA GLU A 28 -4.73 21.40 4.04
C GLU A 28 -5.64 20.61 4.98
N THR A 29 -6.75 20.13 4.42
CA THR A 29 -7.53 19.04 5.00
C THR A 29 -7.13 17.73 4.32
N PRO A 30 -7.33 16.56 4.95
CA PRO A 30 -7.04 15.28 4.30
C PRO A 30 -7.75 15.13 2.95
N LEU A 31 -9.02 15.52 2.86
CA LEU A 31 -9.78 15.48 1.61
C LEU A 31 -9.24 16.44 0.56
N SER A 32 -8.93 17.69 0.92
CA SER A 32 -8.38 18.66 -0.06
C SER A 32 -7.03 18.20 -0.60
N LEU A 33 -6.18 17.66 0.27
CA LEU A 33 -4.89 17.11 -0.13
C LEU A 33 -5.06 15.89 -1.04
N TYR A 34 -5.96 14.96 -0.70
CA TYR A 34 -6.24 13.77 -1.52
C TYR A 34 -6.67 14.16 -2.95
N VAL A 35 -7.57 15.13 -3.08
CA VAL A 35 -8.03 15.60 -4.40
C VAL A 35 -6.88 16.22 -5.19
N LYS A 36 -6.07 17.09 -4.58
CA LYS A 36 -4.91 17.73 -5.24
C LYS A 36 -3.91 16.68 -5.73
N LEU A 37 -3.55 15.72 -4.87
CA LEU A 37 -2.60 14.67 -5.19
C LEU A 37 -3.14 13.74 -6.29
N SER A 38 -4.41 13.35 -6.22
CA SER A 38 -5.01 12.48 -7.23
C SER A 38 -5.12 13.17 -8.60
N GLN A 39 -5.36 14.48 -8.63
CA GLN A 39 -5.36 15.26 -9.87
C GLN A 39 -3.97 15.42 -10.48
N ALA A 40 -2.94 15.57 -9.64
CA ALA A 40 -1.57 15.75 -10.09
C ALA A 40 -0.90 14.44 -10.56
N PHE A 41 -1.15 13.33 -9.86
CA PHE A 41 -0.38 12.09 -10.05
C PHE A 41 -1.21 10.92 -10.60
N GLY A 42 -2.54 11.00 -10.55
CA GLY A 42 -3.45 9.99 -11.09
C GLY A 42 -4.51 9.53 -10.08
N THR A 43 -5.58 8.96 -10.62
CA THR A 43 -6.80 8.64 -9.85
C THR A 43 -7.08 7.14 -9.70
N LYS A 44 -6.23 6.28 -10.28
CA LYS A 44 -6.36 4.83 -10.20
C LYS A 44 -5.44 4.28 -9.11
N ASN A 45 -5.91 3.27 -8.39
CA ASN A 45 -5.14 2.60 -7.32
C ASN A 45 -4.63 3.57 -6.25
N THR A 46 -5.46 4.56 -5.92
CA THR A 46 -5.26 5.53 -4.84
C THR A 46 -6.23 5.23 -3.70
N TYR A 47 -5.94 5.76 -2.52
CA TYR A 47 -6.88 5.69 -1.40
C TYR A 47 -6.76 6.87 -0.46
N LEU A 48 -7.81 7.11 0.31
CA LEU A 48 -7.84 7.97 1.49
C LEU A 48 -8.40 7.15 2.65
N LEU A 49 -7.63 7.01 3.74
CA LEU A 49 -8.05 6.38 4.97
C LEU A 49 -8.09 7.42 6.09
N GLU A 50 -9.29 7.65 6.63
CA GLU A 50 -9.50 8.51 7.78
C GLU A 50 -10.11 7.69 8.91
N SER A 51 -9.70 7.98 10.14
CA SER A 51 -10.33 7.40 11.33
C SER A 51 -11.27 8.43 11.93
N VAL A 52 -12.46 8.00 12.36
CA VAL A 52 -13.37 8.82 13.17
C VAL A 52 -13.69 8.05 14.45
N LEU A 53 -13.32 8.61 15.59
CA LEU A 53 -13.63 8.08 16.91
C LEU A 53 -14.99 8.63 17.35
N GLY A 54 -15.96 7.73 17.54
CA GLY A 54 -17.28 8.06 18.10
C GLY A 54 -18.15 8.97 17.22
N GLY A 55 -17.88 9.07 15.92
CA GLY A 55 -18.66 9.89 14.97
C GLY A 55 -18.38 11.40 15.00
N GLU A 56 -17.62 11.89 15.99
CA GLU A 56 -17.42 13.34 16.19
C GLU A 56 -15.95 13.78 16.21
N ARG A 57 -15.00 12.88 16.51
CA ARG A 57 -13.57 13.24 16.56
C ARG A 57 -12.78 12.52 15.49
N PHE A 58 -12.16 13.27 14.59
CA PHE A 58 -11.17 12.71 13.68
C PHE A 58 -10.01 12.10 14.45
N GLY A 59 -9.55 10.95 13.98
CA GLY A 59 -8.32 10.32 14.46
C GLY A 59 -7.13 11.22 14.19
N ARG A 60 -6.05 11.00 14.94
CA ARG A 60 -4.81 11.78 14.80
C ARG A 60 -4.25 11.73 13.37
N PHE A 61 -4.38 10.59 12.70
CA PHE A 61 -3.76 10.37 11.39
C PHE A 61 -4.79 10.14 10.29
N SER A 62 -4.53 10.75 9.13
CA SER A 62 -5.15 10.40 7.86
C SER A 62 -4.06 9.96 6.88
N PHE A 63 -4.36 8.95 6.06
CA PHE A 63 -3.39 8.35 5.13
C PHE A 63 -3.90 8.45 3.70
N ILE A 64 -3.05 8.94 2.81
CA ILE A 64 -3.32 9.03 1.38
C ILE A 64 -2.30 8.19 0.63
N GLY A 65 -2.76 7.14 -0.06
CA GLY A 65 -1.94 6.39 -1.00
C GLY A 65 -2.00 7.01 -2.39
N LEU A 66 -0.85 7.29 -2.98
CA LEU A 66 -0.72 7.66 -4.39
C LEU A 66 -0.85 6.42 -5.30
N PRO A 67 -0.98 6.59 -6.63
CA PRO A 67 -1.23 5.49 -7.54
C PRO A 67 -0.23 4.35 -7.38
N ALA A 68 -0.68 3.21 -6.85
CA ALA A 68 0.16 2.04 -6.72
C ALA A 68 0.44 1.42 -8.10
N LYS A 69 1.73 1.24 -8.41
CA LYS A 69 2.21 0.56 -9.61
C LYS A 69 1.99 -0.94 -9.55
N THR A 70 2.11 -1.51 -8.35
CA THR A 70 1.99 -2.95 -8.10
C THR A 70 0.77 -3.25 -7.24
N ILE A 71 -0.01 -4.24 -7.66
CA ILE A 71 -1.20 -4.74 -6.98
C ILE A 71 -1.08 -6.25 -6.87
N LEU A 72 -1.38 -6.79 -5.68
CA LEU A 72 -1.66 -8.20 -5.50
C LEU A 72 -3.17 -8.38 -5.63
N ARG A 73 -3.62 -9.37 -6.40
CA ARG A 73 -5.03 -9.72 -6.44
C ARG A 73 -5.26 -11.22 -6.49
N THR A 74 -6.38 -11.65 -5.96
CA THR A 74 -6.88 -13.01 -6.09
C THR A 74 -8.21 -12.97 -6.83
N VAL A 75 -8.25 -13.64 -7.97
CA VAL A 75 -9.44 -13.79 -8.82
C VAL A 75 -9.77 -15.27 -8.98
N GLY A 76 -10.85 -15.58 -9.70
CA GLY A 76 -11.28 -16.97 -9.94
C GLY A 76 -12.32 -17.39 -8.92
N THR A 77 -12.18 -18.59 -8.35
CA THR A 77 -13.13 -19.12 -7.37
C THR A 77 -12.40 -19.69 -6.17
N PRO A 78 -13.07 -19.84 -5.01
CA PRO A 78 -12.49 -20.54 -3.85
C PRO A 78 -11.91 -21.94 -4.15
N SER A 79 -12.49 -22.63 -5.14
CA SER A 79 -12.03 -23.95 -5.58
C SER A 79 -10.93 -23.94 -6.65
N ALA A 80 -10.70 -22.77 -7.27
CA ALA A 80 -9.71 -22.55 -8.31
C ALA A 80 -9.26 -21.07 -8.26
N PRO A 81 -8.54 -20.67 -7.20
CA PRO A 81 -8.01 -19.32 -7.10
C PRO A 81 -6.92 -19.10 -8.13
N VAL A 82 -6.79 -17.86 -8.58
CA VAL A 82 -5.62 -17.37 -9.31
C VAL A 82 -5.12 -16.15 -8.57
N ASN A 83 -3.94 -16.29 -7.97
CA ASN A 83 -3.23 -15.20 -7.32
C ASN A 83 -2.33 -14.53 -8.35
N GLU A 84 -2.29 -13.21 -8.38
CA GLU A 84 -1.52 -12.44 -9.36
C GLU A 84 -0.80 -11.27 -8.68
N VAL A 85 0.46 -11.06 -9.07
CA VAL A 85 1.13 -9.77 -8.92
C VAL A 85 1.01 -9.03 -10.25
N VAL A 86 0.34 -7.90 -10.22
CA VAL A 86 0.14 -7.02 -11.38
C VAL A 86 0.99 -5.77 -11.20
N THR A 87 1.95 -5.54 -12.10
CA THR A 87 2.76 -4.33 -12.13
C THR A 87 2.53 -3.58 -13.44
N ASP A 88 2.22 -2.29 -13.36
CA ASP A 88 1.93 -1.43 -14.51
C ASP A 88 0.86 -2.03 -15.46
N GLY A 89 -0.12 -2.69 -14.86
CA GLY A 89 -1.24 -3.31 -15.57
C GLY A 89 -0.94 -4.68 -16.20
N GLN A 90 0.26 -5.24 -16.01
CA GLN A 90 0.64 -6.55 -16.52
C GLN A 90 0.83 -7.56 -15.38
N VAL A 91 0.33 -8.78 -15.56
CA VAL A 91 0.59 -9.89 -14.64
C VAL A 91 2.05 -10.31 -14.80
N ILE A 92 2.85 -10.16 -13.76
CA ILE A 92 4.28 -10.51 -13.75
C ILE A 92 4.57 -11.80 -12.99
N GLU A 93 3.62 -12.23 -12.15
CA GLU A 93 3.70 -13.45 -11.35
C GLU A 93 2.28 -13.97 -11.12
N SER A 94 2.10 -15.28 -11.16
CA SER A 94 0.83 -15.91 -10.84
C SER A 94 1.00 -17.32 -10.29
N ASP A 95 0.12 -17.72 -9.38
CA ASP A 95 -0.03 -19.11 -8.94
C ASP A 95 -1.48 -19.45 -8.59
N THR A 96 -1.71 -20.68 -8.14
CA THR A 96 -3.02 -21.17 -7.70
C THR A 96 -2.97 -21.72 -6.28
N GLU A 97 -2.00 -21.27 -5.47
CA GLU A 97 -1.83 -21.70 -4.08
C GLU A 97 -2.84 -20.98 -3.17
N ASN A 98 -2.78 -21.25 -1.86
CA ASN A 98 -3.63 -20.53 -0.90
C ASN A 98 -3.36 -19.01 -0.98
N PRO A 99 -4.39 -18.17 -1.21
CA PRO A 99 -4.21 -16.73 -1.37
C PRO A 99 -3.58 -16.00 -0.16
N LEU A 100 -3.82 -16.48 1.06
CA LEU A 100 -3.25 -15.87 2.26
C LEU A 100 -1.76 -16.17 2.39
N ASP A 101 -1.36 -17.40 2.06
CA ASP A 101 0.05 -17.81 2.02
C ASP A 101 0.81 -17.08 0.92
N PHE A 102 0.15 -16.84 -0.23
CA PHE A 102 0.68 -16.03 -1.31
C PHE A 102 0.96 -14.59 -0.86
N VAL A 103 -0.02 -13.93 -0.23
CA VAL A 103 0.14 -12.56 0.30
C VAL A 103 1.24 -12.49 1.35
N ASP A 104 1.30 -13.45 2.29
CA ASP A 104 2.35 -13.51 3.32
C ASP A 104 3.74 -13.71 2.71
N THR A 105 3.86 -14.64 1.75
CA THR A 105 5.12 -14.90 1.03
C THR A 105 5.58 -13.68 0.25
N TYR A 106 4.66 -12.98 -0.42
CA TYR A 106 4.98 -11.74 -1.12
C TYR A 106 5.42 -10.64 -0.14
N PHE A 107 4.69 -10.45 0.97
CA PHE A 107 4.99 -9.42 1.96
C PHE A 107 6.38 -9.62 2.60
N LYS A 108 6.80 -10.86 2.84
CA LYS A 108 8.13 -11.22 3.35
C LYS A 108 9.30 -10.86 2.42
N ARG A 109 9.04 -10.50 1.17
CA ARG A 109 10.07 -10.02 0.23
C ARG A 109 10.62 -8.65 0.63
N PHE A 110 9.89 -7.86 1.41
CA PHE A 110 10.29 -6.51 1.78
C PHE A 110 11.08 -6.48 3.10
N LYS A 111 12.32 -5.99 3.02
CA LYS A 111 13.13 -5.61 4.17
C LYS A 111 13.20 -4.08 4.21
N VAL A 112 12.34 -3.49 5.03
CA VAL A 112 12.12 -2.05 5.12
C VAL A 112 13.05 -1.40 6.14
N ALA A 113 13.70 -0.30 5.78
CA ALA A 113 14.45 0.54 6.72
C ALA A 113 13.47 1.42 7.51
N LEU A 114 13.31 1.14 8.80
CA LEU A 114 12.46 1.96 9.68
C LEU A 114 13.24 3.15 10.23
N GLN A 115 12.65 4.34 10.22
CA GLN A 115 13.21 5.53 10.86
C GLN A 115 12.53 5.74 12.21
N ALA A 116 13.31 6.11 13.24
CA ALA A 116 12.83 6.20 14.63
C ALA A 116 11.68 7.20 14.82
N ASP A 117 11.66 8.28 14.03
CA ASP A 117 10.71 9.39 14.15
C ASP A 117 9.60 9.36 13.07
N SER A 118 9.43 8.24 12.35
CA SER A 118 8.41 8.14 11.31
C SER A 118 7.00 7.95 11.90
N PRO A 119 5.93 8.36 11.18
CA PRO A 119 4.55 8.03 11.57
C PRO A 119 4.35 6.51 11.79
N ARG A 120 3.33 6.12 12.56
CA ARG A 120 3.11 4.70 12.91
C ARG A 120 2.80 3.80 11.70
N PHE A 121 2.20 4.35 10.65
CA PHE A 121 2.04 3.68 9.37
C PHE A 121 2.77 4.51 8.31
N CYS A 122 3.68 3.85 7.60
CA CYS A 122 4.50 4.48 6.58
C CYS A 122 4.37 3.82 5.22
N GLY A 123 3.49 2.83 5.01
CA GLY A 123 3.32 2.12 3.75
C GLY A 123 3.11 0.62 3.98
N GLY A 124 3.24 -0.17 2.91
CA GLY A 124 2.98 -1.61 2.92
C GLY A 124 1.87 -2.01 1.97
N LEU A 125 1.06 -3.01 2.34
CA LEU A 125 -0.08 -3.45 1.54
C LEU A 125 -1.37 -2.80 2.05
N ALA A 126 -2.07 -2.07 1.18
CA ALA A 126 -3.34 -1.42 1.48
C ALA A 126 -4.42 -1.84 0.49
N GLY A 127 -5.60 -2.22 0.98
CA GLY A 127 -6.68 -2.68 0.12
C GLY A 127 -7.72 -3.45 0.90
N TYR A 128 -8.24 -4.53 0.33
CA TYR A 128 -9.29 -5.30 0.96
C TYR A 128 -9.09 -6.81 0.83
N PHE A 129 -9.66 -7.51 1.80
CA PHE A 129 -10.05 -8.91 1.74
C PHE A 129 -11.58 -8.94 1.71
N GLY A 130 -12.13 -9.36 0.59
CA GLY A 130 -13.57 -9.47 0.36
C GLY A 130 -14.17 -10.61 1.17
N TYR A 131 -15.50 -10.62 1.29
CA TYR A 131 -16.22 -11.60 2.11
C TYR A 131 -15.85 -13.05 1.74
N ASP A 132 -15.78 -13.34 0.44
CA ASP A 132 -15.49 -14.69 -0.06
C ASP A 132 -14.06 -15.16 0.24
N THR A 133 -13.17 -14.28 0.74
CA THR A 133 -11.87 -14.66 1.29
C THR A 133 -12.01 -15.75 2.37
N VAL A 134 -13.09 -15.72 3.16
CA VAL A 134 -13.34 -16.72 4.22
C VAL A 134 -13.37 -18.15 3.69
N ARG A 135 -13.70 -18.34 2.41
CA ARG A 135 -13.82 -19.66 1.77
C ARG A 135 -12.49 -20.32 1.47
N TYR A 136 -11.39 -19.54 1.44
CA TYR A 136 -10.01 -20.06 1.38
C TYR A 136 -9.52 -20.58 2.73
N ILE A 137 -10.16 -20.15 3.82
CA ILE A 137 -9.83 -20.57 5.19
C ILE A 137 -10.72 -21.73 5.59
N GLU A 138 -12.03 -21.62 5.34
CA GLU A 138 -13.02 -22.59 5.80
C GLU A 138 -13.52 -23.54 4.72
N SER A 139 -12.99 -24.77 4.74
CA SER A 139 -13.30 -25.85 3.80
C SER A 139 -14.79 -26.14 3.63
N ARG A 140 -15.60 -25.95 4.68
CA ARG A 140 -17.07 -26.14 4.63
C ARG A 140 -17.77 -25.11 3.73
N LEU A 141 -17.16 -23.94 3.53
CA LEU A 141 -17.68 -22.85 2.72
C LEU A 141 -17.06 -22.80 1.32
N ALA A 142 -16.00 -23.59 1.06
CA ALA A 142 -15.25 -23.58 -0.19
C ALA A 142 -16.09 -23.99 -1.41
N LYS A 143 -17.08 -24.87 -1.24
CA LYS A 143 -17.96 -25.33 -2.32
C LYS A 143 -19.30 -24.61 -2.25
N HIS A 144 -19.61 -23.75 -3.21
CA HIS A 144 -20.92 -23.14 -3.39
C HIS A 144 -21.27 -22.98 -4.87
N GLN A 145 -22.56 -22.71 -5.15
CA GLN A 145 -23.08 -22.43 -6.50
C GLN A 145 -23.68 -21.02 -6.61
N LEU A 146 -23.45 -20.17 -5.60
CA LEU A 146 -23.88 -18.77 -5.66
C LEU A 146 -23.19 -18.05 -6.83
N PRO A 147 -23.92 -17.25 -7.62
CA PRO A 147 -23.34 -16.49 -8.71
C PRO A 147 -22.47 -15.34 -8.21
N ASP A 148 -21.31 -15.12 -8.82
CA ASP A 148 -20.55 -13.89 -8.65
C ASP A 148 -21.15 -12.78 -9.52
N LYS A 149 -21.89 -11.87 -8.88
CA LYS A 149 -22.54 -10.74 -9.54
C LYS A 149 -21.65 -9.51 -9.65
N LEU A 150 -20.60 -9.43 -8.83
CA LEU A 150 -19.75 -8.24 -8.73
C LEU A 150 -18.54 -8.35 -9.66
N GLY A 151 -18.02 -9.55 -9.90
CA GLY A 151 -16.85 -9.76 -10.76
C GLY A 151 -15.61 -9.05 -10.26
N VAL A 152 -15.52 -8.83 -8.94
CA VAL A 152 -14.39 -8.17 -8.29
C VAL A 152 -13.46 -9.23 -7.70
N PRO A 153 -12.16 -8.94 -7.57
CA PRO A 153 -11.25 -9.84 -6.86
C PRO A 153 -11.72 -10.15 -5.44
N ASP A 154 -11.42 -11.35 -4.95
CA ASP A 154 -11.65 -11.70 -3.54
C ASP A 154 -10.65 -10.98 -2.64
N ILE A 155 -9.44 -10.76 -3.13
CA ILE A 155 -8.39 -9.99 -2.44
C ILE A 155 -7.84 -8.99 -3.45
N GLN A 156 -7.68 -7.73 -3.05
CA GLN A 156 -6.93 -6.76 -3.83
C GLN A 156 -6.16 -5.83 -2.90
N LEU A 157 -4.83 -5.88 -2.98
CA LEU A 157 -3.91 -5.13 -2.12
C LEU A 157 -2.93 -4.34 -2.98
N MET A 158 -2.90 -3.04 -2.78
CA MET A 158 -1.96 -2.12 -3.40
C MET A 158 -0.66 -2.10 -2.62
N LEU A 159 0.48 -2.22 -3.31
CA LEU A 159 1.78 -1.95 -2.71
C LEU A 159 1.97 -0.42 -2.62
N THR A 160 1.77 0.12 -1.43
CA THR A 160 1.90 1.55 -1.13
C THR A 160 3.37 1.93 -0.95
N GLU A 161 3.98 2.45 -2.00
CA GLU A 161 5.36 2.95 -2.00
C GLU A 161 5.44 4.48 -1.96
N GLU A 162 4.37 5.15 -2.39
CA GLU A 162 4.25 6.61 -2.43
C GLU A 162 2.98 7.00 -1.65
N LEU A 163 3.13 7.83 -0.61
CA LEU A 163 2.02 8.19 0.27
C LEU A 163 2.23 9.52 0.98
N ALA A 164 1.12 10.12 1.40
CA ALA A 164 1.09 11.23 2.33
C ALA A 164 0.41 10.81 3.64
N VAL A 165 1.00 11.21 4.77
CA VAL A 165 0.45 11.00 6.11
C VAL A 165 0.22 12.35 6.76
N ILE A 166 -1.00 12.63 7.16
CA ILE A 166 -1.35 13.86 7.86
C ILE A 166 -1.44 13.56 9.35
N ASP A 167 -0.69 14.29 10.18
CA ASP A 167 -0.83 14.31 11.63
C ASP A 167 -1.62 15.56 12.04
N ASN A 168 -2.92 15.39 12.25
CA ASN A 168 -3.86 16.46 12.57
C ASN A 168 -3.56 17.12 13.93
N ILE A 169 -2.86 16.43 14.84
CA ILE A 169 -2.51 16.98 16.15
C ILE A 169 -1.21 17.79 16.05
N ALA A 170 -0.22 17.29 15.33
CA ALA A 170 1.04 17.99 15.13
C ALA A 170 0.95 19.11 14.08
N GLY A 171 -0.10 19.12 13.25
CA GLY A 171 -0.23 20.05 12.13
C GLY A 171 0.81 19.80 11.05
N LYS A 172 1.13 18.54 10.76
CA LYS A 172 2.19 18.15 9.82
C LYS A 172 1.70 17.20 8.74
N ILE A 173 2.29 17.31 7.56
CA ILE A 173 2.16 16.34 6.48
C ILE A 173 3.53 15.71 6.25
N TYR A 174 3.56 14.39 6.21
CA TYR A 174 4.73 13.61 5.83
C TYR A 174 4.49 13.03 4.44
N PHE A 175 5.29 13.45 3.47
CA PHE A 175 5.38 12.77 2.18
C PHE A 175 6.45 11.69 2.29
N ILE A 176 6.10 10.47 1.91
CA ILE A 176 6.95 9.30 2.04
C ILE A 176 7.02 8.63 0.67
N VAL A 177 8.23 8.44 0.18
CA VAL A 177 8.51 7.68 -1.04
C VAL A 177 9.52 6.59 -0.72
N TYR A 178 9.17 5.33 -0.97
CA TYR A 178 10.09 4.22 -0.81
C TYR A 178 10.94 4.01 -2.06
N ALA A 179 12.25 4.12 -1.89
CA ALA A 179 13.20 3.76 -2.91
C ALA A 179 13.66 2.31 -2.74
N ASN A 180 13.71 1.58 -3.87
CA ASN A 180 14.36 0.28 -3.94
C ASN A 180 15.80 0.46 -4.46
N PRO A 181 16.84 0.25 -3.62
CA PRO A 181 18.23 0.48 -4.01
C PRO A 181 18.72 -0.44 -5.14
N SER A 182 18.01 -1.51 -5.48
CA SER A 182 18.33 -2.34 -6.66
C SER A 182 17.96 -1.68 -7.99
N ILE A 183 17.17 -0.60 -7.96
CA ILE A 183 16.76 0.16 -9.14
C ILE A 183 17.69 1.37 -9.31
N ALA A 184 18.22 1.54 -10.52
CA ALA A 184 19.08 2.67 -10.86
C ALA A 184 18.36 4.01 -10.63
N ASN A 185 19.08 4.99 -10.09
CA ASN A 185 18.58 6.34 -9.77
C ASN A 185 17.35 6.38 -8.83
N SER A 186 17.10 5.31 -8.07
CA SER A 186 15.95 5.24 -7.15
C SER A 186 16.00 6.28 -6.04
N PHE A 187 17.19 6.71 -5.63
CA PHE A 187 17.36 7.77 -4.64
C PHE A 187 16.93 9.13 -5.20
N GLU A 188 17.44 9.51 -6.38
CA GLU A 188 17.11 10.76 -7.06
C GLU A 188 15.62 10.83 -7.39
N ASN A 189 15.06 9.76 -7.98
CA ASN A 189 13.64 9.71 -8.34
C ASN A 189 12.71 9.81 -7.12
N ALA A 190 13.17 9.42 -5.93
CA ALA A 190 12.38 9.52 -4.70
C ALA A 190 12.51 10.90 -4.01
N GLN A 191 13.43 11.76 -4.46
CA GLN A 191 13.58 13.13 -3.97
C GLN A 191 12.76 14.14 -4.77
N ASP A 192 12.51 13.86 -6.05
CA ASP A 192 11.73 14.68 -6.99
C ASP A 192 10.23 14.64 -6.67
#